data_AF-A0A1Z8Q083-F1
#
_entry.id   AF-A0A1Z8Q083-F1
#
_cell.length_a   1.000
_cell.length_b   1.000
_cell.length_c   1.000
_cell.angle_alpha   90.00
_cell.angle_beta   90.00
_cell.angle_gamma   90.00
#
_symmetry.space_group_name_H-M   'P 1'
#
loop_
_entity.id
_entity.type
_entity.pdbx_description
1 polymer ?
#
loop_
_entity_poly.entity_id
_entity_poly.type
_entity_poly.pdbx_seq_one_letter_code
_entity_poly.pdbx_strand_id
1 'polypeptide(L)' 'MFDNKQKSITDYDLQALIDNELEYEDQKHILDHIEQNPEMKKRYEELKAQKNALQRWYSSKN' A
#
# COMPACT_ATOMS: atom_id res chain seq x y z
N MET A 1 -15.00 -3.01 -25.93
CA MET A 1 -15.25 -3.90 -24.78
C MET A 1 -13.99 -3.86 -23.95
N PHE A 2 -14.00 -3.16 -22.81
CA PHE A 2 -12.85 -3.12 -21.93
C PHE A 2 -12.88 -4.37 -21.07
N ASP A 3 -11.86 -5.22 -21.22
CA ASP A 3 -11.66 -6.41 -20.39
C ASP A 3 -11.61 -5.98 -18.93
N ASN A 4 -12.68 -6.28 -18.21
CA ASN A 4 -12.83 -6.06 -16.78
C ASN A 4 -12.02 -7.13 -16.03
N LYS A 5 -10.70 -7.14 -16.19
CA LYS A 5 -9.80 -7.91 -15.34
C LYS A 5 -9.59 -7.10 -14.08
N GLN A 6 -10.29 -7.47 -13.01
CA GLN A 6 -9.98 -7.04 -11.65
C GLN A 6 -8.48 -7.28 -11.41
N LYS A 7 -7.68 -6.22 -11.49
CA LYS A 7 -6.23 -6.31 -11.34
C LYS A 7 -5.99 -6.62 -9.86
N SER A 8 -5.38 -7.76 -9.57
CA SER A 8 -4.99 -8.10 -8.21
C SER A 8 -4.11 -6.99 -7.64
N ILE A 9 -4.47 -6.45 -6.48
CA ILE A 9 -3.60 -5.52 -5.73
C ILE A 9 -2.33 -6.26 -5.36
N THR A 10 -1.19 -5.61 -5.58
CA THR A 10 0.16 -6.11 -5.32
C THR A 10 0.81 -5.33 -4.17
N ASP A 11 1.94 -5.84 -3.68
CA ASP A 11 2.77 -5.10 -2.71
C ASP A 11 3.24 -3.74 -3.26
N TYR A 12 3.44 -3.60 -4.58
CA TYR A 12 3.80 -2.32 -5.19
C TYR A 12 2.69 -1.29 -5.05
N ASP A 13 1.43 -1.72 -5.22
CA ASP A 13 0.28 -0.84 -5.08
C ASP A 13 0.13 -0.39 -3.61
N LEU A 14 0.38 -1.30 -2.65
CA LEU A 14 0.42 -0.96 -1.22
C LEU A 14 1.56 0.00 -0.88
N GLN A 15 2.74 -0.19 -1.46
CA GLN A 15 3.88 0.71 -1.27
C GLN A 15 3.60 2.10 -1.85
N ALA A 16 3.07 2.18 -3.07
CA ALA A 16 2.66 3.44 -3.68
C ALA A 16 1.60 4.18 -2.85
N LEU A 17 0.65 3.45 -2.25
CA LEU A 17 -0.29 4.03 -1.28
C LEU A 17 0.43 4.60 -0.05
N ILE A 18 1.37 3.85 0.54
CA ILE A 18 2.15 4.27 1.72
C ILE A 18 3.04 5.48 1.40
N ASP A 19 3.53 5.58 0.17
CA ASP A 19 4.39 6.66 -0.33
C ASP A 19 3.60 7.88 -0.85
N ASN A 20 2.26 7.80 -0.87
CA ASN A 20 1.35 8.81 -1.46
C ASN A 20 1.63 9.07 -2.95
N GLU A 21 2.00 8.03 -3.70
CA GLU A 21 2.34 8.08 -5.14
C GLU A 21 1.16 7.71 -6.05
N LEU A 22 -0.05 7.59 -5.49
CA LEU A 22 -1.25 7.20 -6.22
C LEU A 22 -2.23 8.36 -6.37
N GLU A 23 -2.97 8.36 -7.48
CA GLU A 23 -4.11 9.25 -7.66
C GLU A 23 -5.27 8.88 -6.71
N TYR A 24 -6.17 9.83 -6.45
CA TYR A 24 -7.25 9.65 -5.47
C TYR A 24 -8.12 8.42 -5.71
N GLU A 25 -8.44 8.12 -6.97
CA GLU A 25 -9.29 6.99 -7.35
C GLU A 25 -8.61 5.64 -7.04
N ASP A 26 -7.30 5.53 -7.31
CA ASP A 26 -6.51 4.33 -7.03
C ASP A 26 -6.30 4.13 -5.53
N GLN A 27 -6.04 5.22 -4.79
CA GLN A 27 -5.95 5.18 -3.33
C GLN A 27 -7.24 4.64 -2.73
N LYS A 28 -8.39 5.17 -3.15
CA LYS A 28 -9.69 4.73 -2.66
C LYS A 28 -9.95 3.26 -2.98
N HIS A 29 -9.66 2.83 -4.20
CA HIS A 29 -9.82 1.44 -4.62
C HIS A 29 -9.02 0.45 -3.75
N ILE A 30 -7.76 0.80 -3.45
CA ILE A 30 -6.88 -0.04 -2.63
C ILE A 30 -7.31 -0.03 -1.17
N LEU A 31 -7.71 1.13 -0.63
CA LEU A 31 -8.22 1.24 0.74
C LEU A 31 -9.48 0.40 0.94
N ASP A 32 -10.44 0.45 -0.01
CA ASP A 32 -11.64 -0.37 0.04
C ASP A 32 -11.31 -1.88 0.07
N HIS A 33 -10.30 -2.32 -0.69
CA HIS A 33 -9.84 -3.71 -0.67
C HIS A 33 -9.11 -4.08 0.63
N ILE A 34 -8.30 -3.18 1.19
CA ILE A 34 -7.64 -3.38 2.48
C ILE A 34 -8.68 -3.57 3.58
N GLU A 35 -9.76 -2.78 3.57
CA GLU A 35 -10.83 -2.88 4.57
C GLU A 35 -11.58 -4.21 4.49
N GLN A 36 -11.79 -4.72 3.28
CA GLN A 36 -12.54 -5.95 3.03
C GLN A 36 -11.68 -7.22 3.16
N ASN A 37 -10.35 -7.11 3.12
CA ASN A 37 -9.43 -8.24 3.15
C ASN A 37 -8.45 -8.16 4.34
N PRO A 38 -8.66 -8.97 5.40
CA PRO A 38 -7.80 -9.00 6.58
C PRO A 38 -6.33 -9.33 6.29
N GLU A 39 -6.05 -10.15 5.27
CA GLU A 39 -4.69 -10.51 4.87
C GLU A 39 -3.97 -9.31 4.24
N MET A 40 -4.66 -8.59 3.33
CA MET A 40 -4.11 -7.36 2.76
C MET A 40 -3.93 -6.27 3.81
N LYS A 41 -4.85 -6.14 4.77
CA LYS A 41 -4.70 -5.23 5.90
C LYS A 41 -3.45 -5.53 6.72
N LYS A 42 -3.22 -6.81 7.02
CA LYS A 42 -2.00 -7.24 7.70
C LYS A 42 -0.76 -6.87 6.87
N ARG A 43 -0.78 -7.16 5.57
CA ARG A 43 0.34 -6.87 4.66
C ARG A 43 0.66 -5.37 4.57
N TYR A 44 -0.37 -4.54 4.48
CA TYR A 44 -0.25 -3.09 4.47
C TYR A 44 0.43 -2.57 5.75
N GLU A 45 0.00 -3.03 6.92
CA GLU A 45 0.62 -2.64 8.20
C GLU A 45 2.08 -3.11 8.32
N GLU A 46 2.40 -4.31 7.83
CA GLU A 46 3.79 -4.80 7.77
C GLU A 46 4.68 -3.90 6.92
N LEU A 47 4.24 -3.54 5.71
CA LEU A 47 4.98 -2.66 4.81
C LEU A 47 5.16 -1.25 5.39
N LYS A 48 4.11 -0.72 6.02
CA LYS A 48 4.15 0.58 6.71
C LYS A 48 5.14 0.57 7.87
N ALA A 49 5.16 -0.51 8.67
CA ALA A 49 6.11 -0.68 9.74
C ALA A 49 7.56 -0.76 9.23
N GLN A 50 7.80 -1.46 8.11
CA GLN A 50 9.11 -1.54 7.46
C GLN A 50 9.60 -0.16 7.00
N LYS A 51 8.76 0.62 6.32
CA LYS A 51 9.11 2.00 5.92
C LYS A 51 9.47 2.85 7.14
N ASN A 52 8.65 2.81 8.19
CA ASN A 52 8.91 3.56 9.42
C ASN A 52 10.24 3.16 10.08
N ALA A 53 10.58 1.86 10.07
CA ALA A 53 11.86 1.39 10.60
C ALA A 53 13.06 1.91 9.79
N LEU A 54 12.95 1.91 8.45
CA LEU A 54 13.97 2.47 7.56
C LEU A 54 14.15 3.97 7.77
N GLN A 55 13.06 4.72 7.88
CA GLN A 55 13.10 6.16 8.16
C GLN A 55 13.78 6.46 9.51
N ARG A 56 13.43 5.71 10.56
CA ARG A 56 14.06 5.85 11.89
C ARG A 56 15.55 5.53 11.85
N TRP A 57 15.93 4.47 11.15
CA TRP A 57 17.34 4.10 11.00
C TRP A 57 18.12 5.17 10.24
N TYR A 58 17.57 5.70 9.15
CA TYR A 58 18.23 6.76 8.39
C TYR A 58 18.39 8.04 9.23
N SER A 59 17.35 8.42 9.96
CA SER A 59 17.39 9.58 10.87
C SER A 59 18.31 9.39 12.08
N SER A 60 18.64 8.15 12.48
CA SER A 60 19.61 7.90 13.57
C SER A 60 21.06 7.84 13.09
N LYS A 61 21.28 7.83 11.78
CA LYS A 61 22.62 7.87 11.16
C LYS A 61 23.07 9.30 10.82
N ASN A 62 22.15 10.26 10.79
CA ASN A 62 22.41 11.69 10.60
C ASN A 62 22.40 12.42 11.94
#